data_AF-A0A1X1BIT2-F1
#
_entry.id   AF-A0A1X1BIT2-F1
#
_cell.length_a   1.000
_cell.length_b   1.000
_cell.length_c   1.000
_cell.angle_alpha   90.00
_cell.angle_beta   90.00
_cell.angle_gamma   90.00
#
_symmetry.space_group_name_H-M   'P 1'
#
loop_
_entity.id
_entity.type
_entity.pdbx_description
1 polymer ?
#
loop_
_entity_poly.entity_id
_entity_poly.type
_entity_poly.pdbx_seq_one_letter_code
_entity_poly.pdbx_strand_id
1 'polypeptide(L)'
;MVLERAVSVYDGSLSQRFRITGAPYANQYFTLSTEKLESLRPCFFPLIRQRWPDVVLQDNAEDCTPGRYVYVRYIKDAKAHSVVIGTIYKDMKLRPTPLEEYSEQVKLKQKLTAKYTSEDDTLFIEDDSIRVALRGSLMDPHKLVTGLVVAVKGIINEQGEFECEDYMHPGPPPSITLPPATDVKYIALVSGLDIAGGSSSRNSLLLLKDFVLGNTPAGDLSSKVVRLVIAGNGIGKCDVPALAECDVYFSQLAATVAVDLMPGDADPSNRNLPQQPIHPSFLEHSKRYGTFQSTTNPYFFSVDGVRFLGTSGQAVKGICDYSTLSELDALKLTVSARCIAPTAPDTLGCHPEARGFNLTEDTEFPHVLFSGNAHEFAYARITASGPAPCVICVPSFSEQPSIVLVSLSTLETRLIRLE
;
A
#
# COMPACT_ATOMS: atom_id res chain seq x y z
N MET A 1 -36.05 3.47 16.91
CA MET A 1 -35.29 4.50 17.64
C MET A 1 -34.18 4.95 16.72
N VAL A 2 -34.05 6.24 16.40
CA VAL A 2 -32.97 6.71 15.50
C VAL A 2 -31.68 6.74 16.33
N LEU A 3 -30.66 6.01 15.89
CA LEU A 3 -29.35 5.99 16.56
C LEU A 3 -28.68 7.36 16.37
N GLU A 4 -28.46 8.09 17.47
CA GLU A 4 -27.67 9.33 17.43
C GLU A 4 -26.18 8.97 17.34
N ARG A 5 -25.50 9.48 16.32
CA ARG A 5 -24.09 9.17 16.04
C ARG A 5 -23.16 10.31 16.44
N ALA A 6 -21.93 9.93 16.79
CA ALA A 6 -20.85 10.89 16.91
C ALA A 6 -20.57 11.59 15.56
N VAL A 7 -20.23 12.88 15.63
CA VAL A 7 -19.85 13.69 14.47
C VAL A 7 -18.32 13.78 14.41
N SER A 8 -17.76 13.81 13.20
CA SER A 8 -16.33 14.02 12.96
C SER A 8 -16.08 14.98 11.81
N VAL A 9 -14.89 15.57 11.80
CA VAL A 9 -14.39 16.39 10.70
C VAL A 9 -13.64 15.48 9.74
N TYR A 10 -14.07 15.46 8.48
CA TYR A 10 -13.47 14.65 7.43
C TYR A 10 -12.73 15.53 6.42
N ASP A 11 -11.56 15.08 5.97
CA ASP A 11 -10.85 15.66 4.84
C ASP A 11 -10.31 14.56 3.91
N GLY A 12 -10.77 14.54 2.67
CA GLY A 12 -10.31 13.64 1.60
C GLY A 12 -9.35 14.28 0.60
N SER A 13 -8.87 15.51 0.85
CA SER A 13 -8.02 16.28 -0.08
C SER A 13 -6.72 15.55 -0.45
N LEU A 14 -6.14 14.80 0.48
CA LEU A 14 -4.91 14.03 0.26
C LEU A 14 -5.05 12.99 -0.86
N SER A 15 -6.25 12.45 -1.09
CA SER A 15 -6.53 11.49 -2.17
C SER A 15 -6.54 12.10 -3.57
N GLN A 16 -6.61 13.42 -3.70
CA GLN A 16 -6.64 14.06 -5.03
C GLN A 16 -5.39 13.73 -5.85
N ARG A 17 -4.26 13.40 -5.21
CA ARG A 17 -3.03 12.95 -5.87
C ARG A 17 -3.18 11.66 -6.68
N PHE A 18 -4.20 10.86 -6.39
CA PHE A 18 -4.48 9.60 -7.09
C PHE A 18 -5.51 9.74 -8.22
N ARG A 19 -6.10 10.93 -8.39
CA ARG A 19 -7.04 11.16 -9.49
C ARG A 19 -6.31 11.48 -10.78
N ILE A 20 -6.62 10.71 -11.81
CA ILE A 20 -6.06 10.90 -13.16
C ILE A 20 -7.23 11.19 -14.09
N THR A 21 -7.26 12.39 -14.67
CA THR A 21 -8.35 12.83 -15.57
C THR A 21 -7.76 13.28 -16.90
N GLY A 22 -8.17 12.63 -17.99
CA GLY A 22 -7.76 13.02 -19.35
C GLY A 22 -6.28 12.80 -19.67
N ALA A 23 -5.55 12.04 -18.87
CA ALA A 23 -4.13 11.75 -19.11
C ALA A 23 -3.96 10.64 -20.17
N PRO A 24 -3.14 10.83 -21.20
CA PRO A 24 -2.89 9.80 -22.20
C PRO A 24 -1.89 8.74 -21.69
N TYR A 25 -1.91 7.56 -22.31
CA TYR A 25 -0.86 6.55 -22.18
C TYR A 25 0.31 6.87 -23.12
N ALA A 26 0.93 8.03 -22.95
CA ALA A 26 1.99 8.52 -23.85
C ALA A 26 3.41 8.34 -23.28
N ASN A 27 3.57 8.39 -21.95
CA ASN A 27 4.88 8.27 -21.31
C ASN A 27 5.33 6.82 -21.12
N GLN A 28 6.66 6.65 -21.09
CA GLN A 28 7.30 5.37 -20.75
C GLN A 28 7.44 5.21 -19.22
N TYR A 29 7.47 3.96 -18.77
CA TYR A 29 7.56 3.60 -17.35
C TYR A 29 8.89 3.96 -16.67
N PHE A 30 9.97 4.16 -17.43
CA PHE A 30 11.27 4.56 -16.89
C PHE A 30 11.18 5.87 -16.10
N THR A 31 10.36 6.82 -16.57
CA THR A 31 10.16 8.11 -15.91
C THR A 31 9.65 7.93 -14.47
N LEU A 32 8.76 6.96 -14.23
CA LEU A 32 8.25 6.65 -12.89
C LEU A 32 9.34 6.09 -11.97
N SER A 33 10.20 5.21 -12.49
CA SER A 33 11.30 4.63 -11.72
C SER A 33 12.33 5.70 -11.32
N THR A 34 12.69 6.58 -12.26
CA THR A 34 13.62 7.69 -11.99
C THR A 34 13.04 8.68 -10.99
N GLU A 35 11.78 9.11 -11.17
CA GLU A 35 11.13 10.00 -10.22
C GLU A 35 10.98 9.36 -8.84
N LYS A 36 10.75 8.05 -8.76
CA LYS A 36 10.71 7.32 -7.49
C LYS A 36 12.03 7.40 -6.74
N LEU A 37 13.14 7.11 -7.44
CA LEU A 37 14.47 7.20 -6.86
C LEU A 37 14.81 8.63 -6.39
N GLU A 38 14.62 9.63 -7.26
CA GLU A 38 14.98 11.01 -6.95
C GLU A 38 14.11 11.63 -5.84
N SER A 39 12.82 11.30 -5.78
CA SER A 39 11.93 11.81 -4.73
C SER A 39 12.21 11.21 -3.35
N LEU A 40 12.65 9.94 -3.28
CA LEU A 40 12.97 9.26 -2.02
C LEU A 40 14.41 9.48 -1.56
N ARG A 41 15.34 9.80 -2.46
CA ARG A 41 16.76 10.01 -2.15
C ARG A 41 17.01 10.98 -0.98
N PRO A 42 16.33 12.15 -0.87
CA PRO A 42 16.51 13.07 0.24
C PRO A 42 16.22 12.46 1.62
N CYS A 43 15.30 11.48 1.71
CA CYS A 43 14.92 10.84 2.97
C CYS A 43 16.07 10.06 3.61
N PHE A 44 17.08 9.65 2.84
CA PHE A 44 18.21 8.86 3.35
C PHE A 44 19.28 9.70 4.03
N PHE A 45 19.48 10.98 3.66
CA PHE A 45 20.61 11.75 4.18
C PHE A 45 20.61 11.93 5.71
N PRO A 46 19.46 12.23 6.37
CA PRO A 46 19.41 12.24 7.83
C PRO A 46 19.76 10.88 8.45
N LEU A 47 19.28 9.78 7.84
CA LEU A 47 19.51 8.43 8.32
C LEU A 47 20.96 7.98 8.15
N ILE A 48 21.59 8.32 7.02
CA ILE A 48 23.01 8.05 6.77
C ILE A 48 23.86 8.78 7.82
N ARG A 49 23.60 10.07 8.09
CA ARG A 49 24.33 10.81 9.14
C ARG A 49 24.19 10.19 10.53
N GLN A 50 23.02 9.61 10.81
CA GLN A 50 22.73 9.00 12.11
C GLN A 50 23.32 7.60 12.27
N ARG A 51 23.16 6.73 11.26
CA ARG A 51 23.52 5.30 11.32
C ARG A 51 24.94 5.03 10.84
N TRP A 52 25.45 5.82 9.89
CA TRP A 52 26.78 5.69 9.30
C TRP A 52 27.58 7.01 9.43
N PRO A 53 27.95 7.41 10.67
CA PRO A 53 28.60 8.70 10.92
C PRO A 53 30.01 8.81 10.28
N ASP A 54 30.58 7.69 9.85
CA ASP A 54 31.84 7.59 9.13
C ASP A 54 31.75 7.96 7.64
N VAL A 55 30.52 8.05 7.10
CA VAL A 55 30.27 8.34 5.68
C VAL A 55 30.41 9.83 5.36
N VAL A 56 31.19 10.14 4.33
CA VAL A 56 31.33 11.50 3.78
C VAL A 56 30.24 11.71 2.73
N LEU A 57 29.44 12.76 2.90
CA LEU A 57 28.31 13.12 2.02
C LEU A 57 28.65 14.18 0.95
N GLN A 58 29.92 14.56 0.80
CA GLN A 58 30.35 15.58 -0.17
C GLN A 58 30.76 14.96 -1.50
N ASP A 59 30.37 15.59 -2.61
CA ASP A 59 30.73 15.24 -4.00
C ASP A 59 32.22 15.46 -4.35
N ASN A 60 33.09 15.71 -3.37
CA ASN A 60 34.51 15.97 -3.61
C ASN A 60 35.29 14.66 -3.54
N ALA A 61 35.40 13.99 -4.69
CA ALA A 61 36.12 12.74 -4.93
C ALA A 61 37.66 12.79 -4.69
N GLU A 62 38.19 13.88 -4.13
CA GLU A 62 39.64 14.06 -3.92
C GLU A 62 40.10 13.57 -2.53
N ASP A 63 39.20 13.44 -1.54
CA ASP A 63 39.52 12.95 -0.20
C ASP A 63 39.23 11.43 -0.05
N CYS A 64 39.85 10.62 -0.90
CA CYS A 64 39.86 9.16 -0.76
C CYS A 64 40.90 8.70 0.28
N THR A 65 40.69 9.04 1.55
CA THR A 65 41.45 8.39 2.63
C THR A 65 41.06 6.90 2.69
N PRO A 66 42.02 5.95 2.64
CA PRO A 66 41.73 4.52 2.73
C PRO A 66 40.90 4.18 3.97
N GLY A 67 39.81 3.42 3.78
CA GLY A 67 38.93 2.96 4.87
C GLY A 67 37.77 3.89 5.22
N ARG A 68 37.55 4.99 4.50
CA ARG A 68 36.40 5.88 4.71
C ARG A 68 35.37 5.71 3.60
N TYR A 69 34.09 5.59 3.98
CA TYR A 69 32.99 5.45 3.01
C TYR A 69 32.61 6.82 2.45
N VAL A 70 32.41 6.88 1.14
CA VAL A 70 31.96 8.10 0.45
C VAL A 70 30.61 7.82 -0.20
N TYR A 71 29.64 8.70 0.04
CA TYR A 71 28.40 8.69 -0.72
C TYR A 71 28.69 9.18 -2.14
N VAL A 72 28.32 8.37 -3.13
CA VAL A 72 28.39 8.76 -4.54
C VAL A 72 26.99 8.87 -5.11
N ARG A 73 26.76 9.92 -5.90
CA ARG A 73 25.45 10.19 -6.49
C ARG A 73 25.03 9.11 -7.47
N TYR A 74 25.95 8.67 -8.32
CA TYR A 74 25.73 7.66 -9.35
C TYR A 74 26.51 6.40 -9.04
N ILE A 75 25.89 5.24 -9.26
CA ILE A 75 26.48 3.92 -8.99
C ILE A 75 27.76 3.73 -9.82
N LYS A 76 27.82 4.24 -11.06
CA LYS A 76 29.04 4.17 -11.90
C LYS A 76 30.28 4.83 -11.30
N ASP A 77 30.10 5.76 -10.37
CA ASP A 77 31.20 6.52 -9.76
C ASP A 77 31.73 5.85 -8.48
N ALA A 78 31.09 4.76 -8.04
CA ALA A 78 31.61 3.93 -6.94
C ALA A 78 32.89 3.20 -7.40
N LYS A 79 33.95 3.26 -6.59
CA LYS A 79 35.26 2.66 -6.91
C LYS A 79 35.85 1.80 -5.79
N ALA A 80 35.37 1.95 -4.55
CA ALA A 80 35.83 1.23 -3.36
C ALA A 80 34.73 1.30 -2.28
N HIS A 81 35.08 1.56 -1.01
CA HIS A 81 34.14 1.79 0.09
C HIS A 81 33.20 2.96 -0.23
N SER A 82 31.95 2.64 -0.57
CA SER A 82 30.99 3.61 -1.07
C SER A 82 29.63 3.42 -0.42
N VAL A 83 28.85 4.50 -0.38
CA VAL A 83 27.41 4.44 -0.14
C VAL A 83 26.70 4.85 -1.42
N VAL A 84 25.80 4.00 -1.89
CA VAL A 84 24.96 4.27 -3.08
C VAL A 84 23.50 4.28 -2.68
N ILE A 85 22.69 5.09 -3.37
CA ILE A 85 21.23 5.07 -3.26
C ILE A 85 20.67 4.70 -4.61
N GLY A 86 20.03 3.54 -4.69
CA GLY A 86 19.53 2.98 -5.93
C GLY A 86 18.24 2.18 -5.72
N THR A 87 17.72 1.68 -6.82
CA THR A 87 16.52 0.85 -6.85
C THR A 87 16.92 -0.62 -6.93
N ILE A 88 16.29 -1.47 -6.13
CA ILE A 88 16.45 -2.92 -6.22
C ILE A 88 15.77 -3.41 -7.49
N TYR A 89 16.51 -4.19 -8.27
CA TYR A 89 15.99 -5.04 -9.32
C TYR A 89 16.23 -6.50 -8.93
N LYS A 90 15.16 -7.29 -8.88
CA LYS A 90 15.23 -8.72 -8.60
C LYS A 90 15.06 -9.49 -9.92
N ASP A 91 16.09 -10.22 -10.31
CA ASP A 91 16.01 -11.15 -11.43
C ASP A 91 15.39 -12.47 -10.95
N MET A 92 14.28 -12.85 -11.56
CA MET A 92 13.39 -13.89 -11.03
C MET A 92 13.20 -14.99 -12.05
N LYS A 93 13.69 -16.19 -11.73
CA LYS A 93 13.70 -17.32 -12.68
C LYS A 93 12.31 -17.82 -13.05
N LEU A 94 11.36 -17.75 -12.11
CA LEU A 94 9.99 -18.23 -12.32
C LEU A 94 9.03 -17.13 -12.79
N ARG A 95 9.51 -15.89 -12.96
CA ARG A 95 8.67 -14.79 -13.43
C ARG A 95 8.35 -15.02 -14.91
N PRO A 96 7.06 -15.06 -15.29
CA PRO A 96 6.68 -15.19 -16.69
C PRO A 96 7.13 -13.95 -17.45
N THR A 97 7.69 -14.15 -18.65
CA THR A 97 7.99 -13.04 -19.56
C THR A 97 6.89 -12.93 -20.61
N PRO A 98 6.44 -11.72 -20.98
CA PRO A 98 5.46 -11.56 -22.05
C PRO A 98 5.92 -12.22 -23.36
N LEU A 99 7.22 -12.22 -23.65
CA LEU A 99 7.76 -12.83 -24.87
C LEU A 99 7.59 -14.35 -24.89
N GLU A 100 7.74 -15.04 -23.76
CA GLU A 100 7.43 -16.48 -23.64
C GLU A 100 5.93 -16.76 -23.76
N GLU A 101 5.09 -15.87 -23.22
CA GLU A 101 3.63 -15.97 -23.38
C GLU A 101 3.18 -15.86 -24.84
N TYR A 102 3.87 -15.04 -25.64
CA TYR A 102 3.57 -14.84 -27.07
C TYR A 102 4.23 -15.87 -28.00
N SER A 103 5.33 -16.53 -27.59
CA SER A 103 6.12 -17.40 -28.47
C SER A 103 5.58 -18.83 -28.60
N GLU A 104 4.66 -19.27 -27.73
CA GLU A 104 4.05 -20.60 -27.83
C GLU A 104 2.61 -20.58 -28.37
N GLN A 105 2.38 -21.25 -29.50
CA GLN A 105 1.06 -21.51 -30.12
C GLN A 105 0.13 -22.42 -29.27
N VAL A 106 0.28 -22.51 -27.94
CA VAL A 106 -0.45 -23.49 -27.11
C VAL A 106 -0.92 -22.89 -25.77
N LYS A 107 -2.25 -22.78 -25.65
CA LYS A 107 -3.08 -22.76 -24.44
C LYS A 107 -2.89 -21.56 -23.48
N LEU A 108 -3.88 -20.66 -23.51
CA LEU A 108 -4.33 -19.74 -22.45
C LEU A 108 -4.69 -20.45 -21.11
N LYS A 109 -3.84 -21.36 -20.62
CA LYS A 109 -3.95 -22.04 -19.34
C LYS A 109 -2.55 -22.24 -18.76
N GLN A 110 -1.79 -21.16 -18.61
CA GLN A 110 -0.69 -21.18 -17.64
C GLN A 110 -1.32 -21.42 -16.26
N LYS A 111 -0.79 -22.39 -15.51
CA LYS A 111 -1.14 -22.56 -14.10
C LYS A 111 -0.72 -21.27 -13.40
N LEU A 112 -1.67 -20.53 -12.86
CA LEU A 112 -1.40 -19.44 -11.93
C LEU A 112 -0.50 -20.01 -10.83
N THR A 113 0.77 -19.59 -10.84
CA THR A 113 1.73 -20.06 -9.86
C THR A 113 1.50 -19.20 -8.62
N ALA A 114 1.31 -19.83 -7.46
CA ALA A 114 0.97 -19.10 -6.23
C ALA A 114 2.09 -18.15 -5.76
N LYS A 115 3.34 -18.38 -6.18
CA LYS A 115 4.52 -17.56 -5.90
C LYS A 115 5.52 -17.62 -7.06
N TYR A 116 6.24 -16.54 -7.29
CA TYR A 116 7.25 -16.42 -8.35
C TYR A 116 8.70 -16.44 -7.83
N THR A 117 8.89 -16.74 -6.55
CA THR A 117 10.22 -16.81 -5.92
C THR A 117 10.94 -18.12 -6.25
N SER A 118 12.25 -18.04 -6.50
CA SER A 118 13.16 -19.19 -6.67
C SER A 118 14.41 -19.03 -5.80
N GLU A 119 15.05 -20.15 -5.43
CA GLU A 119 16.38 -20.15 -4.79
C GLU A 119 17.47 -19.61 -5.74
N ASP A 120 17.20 -19.61 -7.05
CA ASP A 120 18.10 -19.08 -8.08
C ASP A 120 17.89 -17.57 -8.32
N ASP A 121 16.98 -16.91 -7.59
CA ASP A 121 16.72 -15.48 -7.77
C ASP A 121 17.92 -14.65 -7.34
N THR A 122 18.25 -13.60 -8.10
CA THR A 122 19.39 -12.73 -7.81
C THR A 122 19.00 -11.27 -7.70
N LEU A 123 19.79 -10.50 -6.94
CA LEU A 123 19.54 -9.07 -6.71
C LEU A 123 20.56 -8.21 -7.44
N PHE A 124 20.06 -7.08 -7.89
CA PHE A 124 20.82 -6.00 -8.50
C PHE A 124 20.39 -4.67 -7.88
N ILE A 125 21.28 -3.70 -7.89
CA ILE A 125 20.97 -2.30 -7.61
C ILE A 125 21.19 -1.48 -8.87
N GLU A 126 20.24 -0.60 -9.17
CA GLU A 126 20.27 0.24 -10.38
C GLU A 126 19.91 1.69 -10.11
N ASP A 127 20.46 2.56 -10.93
CA ASP A 127 20.10 3.96 -11.08
C ASP A 127 20.03 4.32 -12.58
N ASP A 128 20.01 5.61 -12.90
CA ASP A 128 20.05 6.11 -14.28
C ASP A 128 21.41 5.91 -14.97
N SER A 129 22.44 5.48 -14.24
CA SER A 129 23.79 5.29 -14.74
C SER A 129 24.08 3.84 -15.14
N ILE A 130 23.97 2.89 -14.20
CA ILE A 130 24.29 1.47 -14.42
C ILE A 130 23.46 0.57 -13.49
N ARG A 131 23.43 -0.73 -13.83
CA ARG A 131 22.96 -1.81 -12.97
C ARG A 131 24.14 -2.65 -12.52
N VAL A 132 24.25 -2.90 -11.22
CA VAL A 132 25.32 -3.71 -10.62
C VAL A 132 24.73 -4.86 -9.83
N ALA A 133 25.34 -6.03 -9.93
CA ALA A 133 24.99 -7.20 -9.14
C ALA A 133 25.20 -6.90 -7.65
N LEU A 134 24.18 -7.17 -6.84
CA LEU A 134 24.18 -6.92 -5.41
C LEU A 134 24.39 -8.25 -4.67
N ARG A 135 25.38 -8.27 -3.78
CA ARG A 135 25.81 -9.46 -3.01
C ARG A 135 25.89 -9.14 -1.52
N GLY A 136 26.10 -10.17 -0.70
CA GLY A 136 26.28 -10.05 0.75
C GLY A 136 25.19 -10.78 1.53
N SER A 137 25.49 -11.18 2.76
CA SER A 137 24.62 -11.98 3.61
C SER A 137 23.32 -11.27 4.02
N LEU A 138 23.28 -9.94 3.94
CA LEU A 138 22.10 -9.13 4.24
C LEU A 138 21.11 -9.04 3.08
N MET A 139 21.54 -9.42 1.86
CA MET A 139 20.79 -9.25 0.62
C MET A 139 20.01 -10.52 0.30
N ASP A 140 18.90 -10.73 1.02
CA ASP A 140 18.03 -11.89 0.82
C ASP A 140 17.00 -11.65 -0.31
N PRO A 141 17.10 -12.34 -1.47
CA PRO A 141 16.14 -12.21 -2.58
C PRO A 141 14.72 -12.63 -2.19
N HIS A 142 14.54 -13.40 -1.12
CA HIS A 142 13.23 -13.83 -0.62
C HIS A 142 12.54 -12.78 0.25
N LYS A 143 13.23 -11.70 0.64
CA LYS A 143 12.67 -10.62 1.47
C LYS A 143 12.60 -9.28 0.76
N LEU A 144 13.37 -9.10 -0.31
CA LEU A 144 13.39 -7.90 -1.14
C LEU A 144 12.62 -8.12 -2.44
N VAL A 145 12.03 -7.05 -2.96
CA VAL A 145 11.27 -7.04 -4.23
C VAL A 145 11.76 -5.94 -5.14
N THR A 146 11.55 -6.10 -6.45
CA THR A 146 11.87 -5.08 -7.45
C THR A 146 11.15 -3.76 -7.13
N GLY A 147 11.84 -2.64 -7.34
CA GLY A 147 11.31 -1.29 -7.23
C GLY A 147 11.45 -0.65 -5.84
N LEU A 148 12.05 -1.36 -4.86
CA LEU A 148 12.43 -0.78 -3.57
C LEU A 148 13.62 0.17 -3.75
N VAL A 149 13.51 1.39 -3.23
CA VAL A 149 14.65 2.30 -3.12
C VAL A 149 15.36 2.07 -1.79
N VAL A 150 16.67 1.87 -1.83
CA VAL A 150 17.50 1.60 -0.65
C VAL A 150 18.81 2.38 -0.72
N ALA A 151 19.36 2.69 0.45
CA ALA A 151 20.76 3.08 0.57
C ALA A 151 21.57 1.84 0.97
N VAL A 152 22.66 1.58 0.26
CA VAL A 152 23.55 0.43 0.49
C VAL A 152 24.95 0.95 0.79
N LYS A 153 25.54 0.49 1.89
CA LYS A 153 26.92 0.70 2.29
C LYS A 153 27.72 -0.57 1.99
N GLY A 154 28.84 -0.43 1.27
CA GLY A 154 29.64 -1.57 0.91
C GLY A 154 30.81 -1.25 0.00
N ILE A 155 31.30 -2.26 -0.70
CA ILE A 155 32.51 -2.20 -1.52
C ILE A 155 32.25 -2.85 -2.88
N ILE A 156 32.80 -2.28 -3.95
CA ILE A 156 32.83 -2.96 -5.25
C ILE A 156 34.00 -3.94 -5.27
N ASN A 157 33.71 -5.22 -5.51
CA ASN A 157 34.72 -6.28 -5.59
C ASN A 157 35.45 -6.30 -6.95
N GLU A 158 36.46 -7.16 -7.09
CA GLU A 158 37.26 -7.28 -8.32
C GLU A 158 36.44 -7.72 -9.54
N GLN A 159 35.29 -8.36 -9.32
CA GLN A 159 34.35 -8.81 -10.35
C GLN A 159 33.38 -7.69 -10.79
N GLY A 160 33.45 -6.51 -10.17
CA GLY A 160 32.56 -5.40 -10.44
C GLY A 160 31.17 -5.54 -9.81
N GLU A 161 31.00 -6.45 -8.86
CA GLU A 161 29.76 -6.60 -8.06
C GLU A 161 29.83 -5.75 -6.80
N PHE A 162 28.68 -5.29 -6.30
CA PHE A 162 28.59 -4.51 -5.07
C PHE A 162 28.35 -5.45 -3.88
N GLU A 163 29.34 -5.59 -3.01
CA GLU A 163 29.26 -6.38 -1.79
C GLU A 163 28.68 -5.52 -0.66
N CYS A 164 27.43 -5.81 -0.27
CA CYS A 164 26.70 -5.07 0.75
C CYS A 164 27.16 -5.49 2.15
N GLU A 165 27.53 -4.49 2.95
CA GLU A 165 27.88 -4.65 4.37
C GLU A 165 26.76 -4.15 5.29
N ASP A 166 26.02 -3.13 4.87
CA ASP A 166 24.81 -2.66 5.55
C ASP A 166 23.86 -1.99 4.54
N TYR A 167 22.57 -1.98 4.84
CA TYR A 167 21.59 -1.25 4.04
C TYR A 167 20.48 -0.66 4.91
N MET A 168 19.78 0.33 4.35
CA MET A 168 18.61 0.89 4.98
C MET A 168 17.52 1.24 3.97
N HIS A 169 16.28 1.16 4.45
CA HIS A 169 15.11 1.77 3.83
C HIS A 169 14.96 3.22 4.33
N PRO A 170 14.20 4.09 3.63
CA PRO A 170 14.02 5.47 4.06
C PRO A 170 13.17 5.61 5.34
N GLY A 171 12.51 4.54 5.77
CA GLY A 171 11.82 4.39 7.06
C GLY A 171 10.61 5.33 7.24
N PRO A 172 9.72 5.07 8.21
CA PRO A 172 8.76 6.09 8.62
C PRO A 172 9.48 7.27 9.31
N PRO A 173 8.80 8.42 9.49
CA PRO A 173 9.31 9.51 10.32
C PRO A 173 9.60 9.03 11.75
N PRO A 174 10.61 9.60 12.45
CA PRO A 174 10.99 9.17 13.80
C PRO A 174 9.87 9.26 14.84
N SER A 175 8.92 10.19 14.65
CA SER A 175 7.75 10.35 15.49
C SER A 175 6.59 10.90 14.66
N ILE A 176 5.38 10.47 14.99
CA ILE A 176 4.17 11.02 14.37
C ILE A 176 3.24 11.47 15.48
N THR A 177 2.85 12.74 15.48
CA THR A 177 1.98 13.29 16.53
C THR A 177 0.53 12.90 16.27
N LEU A 178 -0.08 12.23 17.23
CA LEU A 178 -1.53 12.01 17.22
C LEU A 178 -2.27 13.28 17.62
N PRO A 179 -3.36 13.65 16.92
CA PRO A 179 -4.26 14.70 17.37
C PRO A 179 -4.82 14.39 18.77
N PRO A 180 -5.05 15.41 19.61
CA PRO A 180 -5.64 15.21 20.92
C PRO A 180 -7.05 14.63 20.80
N ALA A 181 -7.32 13.57 21.55
CA ALA A 181 -8.63 12.93 21.57
C ALA A 181 -9.63 13.75 22.40
N THR A 182 -10.80 14.04 21.85
CA THR A 182 -11.93 14.62 22.61
C THR A 182 -12.88 13.54 23.08
N ASP A 183 -13.30 12.65 22.17
CA ASP A 183 -14.31 11.61 22.41
C ASP A 183 -13.89 10.26 21.82
N VAL A 184 -14.51 9.18 22.31
CA VAL A 184 -14.29 7.83 21.78
C VAL A 184 -15.06 7.66 20.47
N LYS A 185 -14.33 7.66 19.35
CA LYS A 185 -14.85 7.50 18.00
C LYS A 185 -14.08 6.42 17.24
N TYR A 186 -14.75 5.76 16.29
CA TYR A 186 -14.18 4.68 15.50
C TYR A 186 -14.36 4.90 13.99
N ILE A 187 -13.34 4.48 13.23
CA ILE A 187 -13.48 4.14 11.82
C ILE A 187 -13.72 2.64 11.73
N ALA A 188 -14.74 2.24 10.98
CA ALA A 188 -14.95 0.85 10.61
C ALA A 188 -14.31 0.57 9.25
N LEU A 189 -13.55 -0.52 9.15
CA LEU A 189 -12.98 -1.04 7.92
C LEU A 189 -13.57 -2.43 7.63
N VAL A 190 -13.98 -2.63 6.39
CA VAL A 190 -14.36 -3.93 5.81
C VAL A 190 -13.72 -4.03 4.43
N SER A 191 -13.54 -5.23 3.89
CA SER A 191 -13.06 -5.44 2.52
C SER A 191 -13.61 -6.73 1.96
N GLY A 192 -13.63 -6.92 0.64
CA GLY A 192 -14.05 -8.19 0.05
C GLY A 192 -15.49 -8.55 0.38
N LEU A 193 -16.40 -7.57 0.37
CA LEU A 193 -17.83 -7.84 0.59
C LEU A 193 -18.42 -8.68 -0.54
N ASP A 194 -17.87 -8.55 -1.76
CA ASP A 194 -18.24 -9.35 -2.94
C ASP A 194 -19.75 -9.57 -3.08
N ILE A 195 -20.53 -8.50 -2.90
CA ILE A 195 -22.00 -8.56 -2.77
C ILE A 195 -22.61 -9.19 -4.03
N ALA A 196 -22.06 -8.90 -5.20
CA ALA A 196 -22.50 -9.45 -6.48
C ALA A 196 -21.86 -10.81 -6.84
N GLY A 197 -20.65 -11.10 -6.35
CA GLY A 197 -19.89 -12.29 -6.77
C GLY A 197 -20.36 -13.60 -6.12
N GLY A 198 -21.25 -13.52 -5.13
CA GLY A 198 -21.91 -14.68 -4.52
C GLY A 198 -21.03 -15.50 -3.58
N SER A 199 -19.78 -15.09 -3.35
CA SER A 199 -18.90 -15.74 -2.36
C SER A 199 -19.28 -15.40 -0.92
N SER A 200 -19.85 -14.21 -0.69
CA SER A 200 -20.24 -13.76 0.64
C SER A 200 -21.56 -14.33 1.14
N SER A 201 -21.58 -14.68 2.43
CA SER A 201 -22.80 -15.09 3.14
C SER A 201 -23.81 -13.94 3.26
N ARG A 202 -25.03 -14.15 2.76
CA ARG A 202 -26.15 -13.19 2.91
C ARG A 202 -26.46 -12.89 4.37
N ASN A 203 -26.37 -13.88 5.25
CA ASN A 203 -26.61 -13.69 6.68
C ASN A 203 -25.57 -12.76 7.29
N SER A 204 -24.30 -12.94 6.95
CA SER A 204 -23.24 -12.08 7.46
C SER A 204 -23.35 -10.65 6.92
N LEU A 205 -23.75 -10.47 5.66
CA LEU A 205 -24.06 -9.15 5.10
C LEU A 205 -25.24 -8.48 5.82
N LEU A 206 -26.25 -9.24 6.24
CA LEU A 206 -27.34 -8.75 7.08
C LEU A 206 -26.84 -8.36 8.48
N LEU A 207 -25.99 -9.17 9.11
CA LEU A 207 -25.39 -8.84 10.42
C LEU A 207 -24.50 -7.59 10.36
N LEU A 208 -23.73 -7.40 9.27
CA LEU A 208 -22.97 -6.17 9.05
C LEU A 208 -23.91 -4.97 8.96
N LYS A 209 -24.97 -5.09 8.19
CA LYS A 209 -26.00 -4.05 8.06
C LYS A 209 -26.63 -3.76 9.42
N ASP A 210 -27.06 -4.77 10.16
CA ASP A 210 -27.68 -4.59 11.48
C ASP A 210 -26.72 -3.98 12.49
N PHE A 211 -25.43 -4.37 12.46
CA PHE A 211 -24.41 -3.74 13.28
C PHE A 211 -24.29 -2.25 12.93
N VAL A 212 -24.14 -1.92 11.66
CA VAL A 212 -24.04 -0.53 11.21
C VAL A 212 -25.30 0.24 11.62
N LEU A 213 -26.49 -0.27 11.34
CA LEU A 213 -27.76 0.38 11.69
C LEU A 213 -27.99 0.52 13.22
N GLY A 214 -27.21 -0.17 14.06
CA GLY A 214 -27.38 -0.17 15.52
C GLY A 214 -28.49 -1.10 16.01
N ASN A 215 -28.88 -2.08 15.20
CA ASN A 215 -29.90 -3.08 15.52
C ASN A 215 -29.33 -4.28 16.30
N THR A 216 -28.04 -4.26 16.66
CA THR A 216 -27.40 -5.31 17.45
C THR A 216 -27.25 -4.88 18.92
N PRO A 217 -27.02 -5.81 19.86
CA PRO A 217 -26.71 -5.47 21.25
C PRO A 217 -25.47 -4.57 21.42
N ALA A 218 -24.64 -4.44 20.37
CA ALA A 218 -23.48 -3.56 20.33
C ALA A 218 -23.81 -2.12 19.87
N GLY A 219 -25.06 -1.67 19.99
CA GLY A 219 -25.51 -0.34 19.55
C GLY A 219 -24.68 0.83 20.07
N ASP A 220 -24.15 0.74 21.30
CA ASP A 220 -23.26 1.76 21.90
C ASP A 220 -21.90 1.89 21.18
N LEU A 221 -21.45 0.81 20.56
CA LEU A 221 -20.24 0.80 19.74
C LEU A 221 -20.55 1.31 18.34
N SER A 222 -21.67 0.85 17.78
CA SER A 222 -22.17 1.29 16.47
C SER A 222 -22.40 2.80 16.41
N SER A 223 -22.94 3.42 17.46
CA SER A 223 -23.17 4.89 17.51
C SER A 223 -21.88 5.71 17.50
N LYS A 224 -20.75 5.10 17.93
CA LYS A 224 -19.42 5.71 17.92
C LYS A 224 -18.66 5.50 16.60
N VAL A 225 -19.20 4.69 15.69
CA VAL A 225 -18.65 4.56 14.32
C VAL A 225 -19.07 5.79 13.52
N VAL A 226 -18.09 6.60 13.14
CA VAL A 226 -18.33 7.85 12.39
C VAL A 226 -18.23 7.67 10.87
N ARG A 227 -17.54 6.62 10.43
CA ARG A 227 -17.33 6.32 9.00
C ARG A 227 -17.04 4.83 8.80
N LEU A 228 -17.58 4.28 7.71
CA LEU A 228 -17.31 2.93 7.22
C LEU A 228 -16.53 3.03 5.91
N VAL A 229 -15.37 2.39 5.85
CA VAL A 229 -14.57 2.26 4.62
C VAL A 229 -14.66 0.81 4.12
N ILE A 230 -15.09 0.66 2.87
CA ILE A 230 -15.11 -0.61 2.14
C ILE A 230 -13.87 -0.63 1.25
N ALA A 231 -12.83 -1.30 1.73
CA ALA A 231 -11.47 -1.30 1.18
C ALA A 231 -11.30 -2.32 0.03
N GLY A 232 -12.03 -2.10 -1.07
CA GLY A 232 -11.93 -2.90 -2.28
C GLY A 232 -12.79 -4.15 -2.30
N ASN A 233 -13.15 -4.57 -3.51
CA ASN A 233 -14.01 -5.73 -3.78
C ASN A 233 -15.33 -5.64 -3.00
N GLY A 234 -15.91 -4.43 -2.95
CA GLY A 234 -17.20 -4.19 -2.32
C GLY A 234 -18.36 -4.74 -3.15
N ILE A 235 -18.26 -4.60 -4.47
CA ILE A 235 -19.24 -5.12 -5.44
C ILE A 235 -18.78 -6.51 -5.88
N GLY A 236 -17.52 -6.62 -6.28
CA GLY A 236 -16.98 -7.84 -6.86
C GLY A 236 -17.36 -8.02 -8.32
N LYS A 237 -17.14 -9.22 -8.85
CA LYS A 237 -17.43 -9.51 -10.26
C LYS A 237 -18.95 -9.52 -10.46
N CYS A 238 -19.48 -8.51 -11.14
CA CYS A 238 -20.91 -8.30 -11.27
C CYS A 238 -21.40 -8.27 -12.73
N ASP A 239 -22.68 -8.56 -12.91
CA ASP A 239 -23.48 -8.14 -14.06
C ASP A 239 -24.34 -6.92 -13.68
N VAL A 240 -25.14 -6.42 -14.64
CA VAL A 240 -25.95 -5.21 -14.43
C VAL A 240 -27.00 -5.38 -13.31
N PRO A 241 -27.75 -6.49 -13.22
CA PRO A 241 -28.68 -6.71 -12.10
C PRO A 241 -27.99 -6.74 -10.73
N ALA A 242 -26.89 -7.47 -10.59
CA ALA A 242 -26.19 -7.58 -9.30
C ALA A 242 -25.61 -6.24 -8.83
N LEU A 243 -25.22 -5.37 -9.77
CA LEU A 243 -24.78 -4.02 -9.46
C LEU A 243 -25.88 -3.16 -8.81
N ALA A 244 -27.13 -3.30 -9.27
CA ALA A 244 -28.26 -2.60 -8.68
C ALA A 244 -28.53 -3.07 -7.24
N GLU A 245 -28.38 -4.36 -6.96
CA GLU A 245 -28.49 -4.90 -5.59
C GLU A 245 -27.41 -4.34 -4.66
N CYS A 246 -26.17 -4.25 -5.15
CA CYS A 246 -25.05 -3.64 -4.41
C CYS A 246 -25.35 -2.17 -4.08
N ASP A 247 -25.85 -1.41 -5.04
CA ASP A 247 -26.20 0.00 -4.84
C ASP A 247 -27.33 0.17 -3.81
N VAL A 248 -28.35 -0.69 -3.85
CA VAL A 248 -29.39 -0.69 -2.81
C VAL A 248 -28.79 -0.98 -1.44
N TYR A 249 -27.90 -1.97 -1.32
CA TYR A 249 -27.23 -2.30 -0.06
C TYR A 249 -26.40 -1.13 0.49
N PHE A 250 -25.55 -0.50 -0.34
CA PHE A 250 -24.77 0.65 0.07
C PHE A 250 -25.64 1.84 0.46
N SER A 251 -26.75 2.08 -0.24
CA SER A 251 -27.69 3.15 0.08
C SER A 251 -28.32 2.98 1.46
N GLN A 252 -28.58 1.73 1.89
CA GLN A 252 -29.10 1.42 3.23
C GLN A 252 -28.06 1.74 4.32
N LEU A 253 -26.78 1.47 4.07
CA LEU A 253 -25.70 1.82 4.99
C LEU A 253 -25.51 3.34 5.06
N ALA A 254 -25.44 3.98 3.89
CA ALA A 254 -25.25 5.43 3.74
C ALA A 254 -26.36 6.25 4.38
N ALA A 255 -27.57 5.71 4.47
CA ALA A 255 -28.68 6.36 5.19
C ALA A 255 -28.38 6.59 6.68
N THR A 256 -27.39 5.89 7.26
CA THR A 256 -27.07 6.01 8.69
C THR A 256 -25.65 6.43 9.01
N VAL A 257 -24.65 6.09 8.18
CA VAL A 257 -23.24 6.41 8.44
C VAL A 257 -22.55 6.91 7.16
N ALA A 258 -21.46 7.65 7.29
CA ALA A 258 -20.62 7.97 6.14
C ALA A 258 -19.98 6.68 5.59
N VAL A 259 -20.12 6.42 4.29
CA VAL A 259 -19.62 5.22 3.60
C VAL A 259 -18.68 5.62 2.47
N ASP A 260 -17.47 5.08 2.51
CA ASP A 260 -16.45 5.25 1.48
C ASP A 260 -16.20 3.92 0.77
N LEU A 261 -16.51 3.87 -0.53
CA LEU A 261 -16.31 2.69 -1.36
C LEU A 261 -15.04 2.83 -2.21
N MET A 262 -14.00 2.07 -1.84
CA MET A 262 -12.78 1.92 -2.63
C MET A 262 -12.95 0.82 -3.68
N PRO A 263 -12.50 1.01 -4.94
CA PRO A 263 -12.47 -0.04 -5.95
C PRO A 263 -11.38 -1.07 -5.67
N GLY A 264 -11.65 -2.35 -5.92
CA GLY A 264 -10.68 -3.45 -5.94
C GLY A 264 -10.47 -4.05 -7.34
N ASP A 265 -9.79 -5.19 -7.43
CA ASP A 265 -9.45 -5.85 -8.72
C ASP A 265 -10.69 -6.42 -9.44
N ALA A 266 -11.73 -6.79 -8.68
CA ALA A 266 -12.94 -7.38 -9.21
C ALA A 266 -14.07 -6.36 -9.45
N ASP A 267 -13.92 -5.11 -9.00
CA ASP A 267 -14.94 -4.07 -9.10
C ASP A 267 -14.95 -3.38 -10.49
N PRO A 268 -16.07 -2.74 -10.90
CA PRO A 268 -16.19 -2.05 -12.19
C PRO A 268 -15.43 -0.71 -12.24
N SER A 269 -14.10 -0.77 -12.15
CA SER A 269 -13.15 0.34 -12.33
C SER A 269 -11.97 -0.08 -13.23
N ASN A 270 -11.05 0.83 -13.51
CA ASN A 270 -9.81 0.48 -14.21
C ASN A 270 -8.96 -0.50 -13.38
N ARG A 271 -8.21 -1.37 -14.07
CA ARG A 271 -7.36 -2.39 -13.44
C ARG A 271 -6.03 -1.81 -12.90
N ASN A 272 -5.41 -0.90 -13.66
CA ASN A 272 -4.13 -0.29 -13.29
C ASN A 272 -4.27 0.67 -12.10
N LEU A 273 -3.26 0.72 -11.23
CA LEU A 273 -3.20 1.76 -10.19
C LEU A 273 -2.82 3.14 -10.77
N PRO A 274 -3.31 4.25 -10.19
CA PRO A 274 -4.39 4.31 -9.22
C PRO A 274 -5.74 3.97 -9.88
N GLN A 275 -6.52 3.11 -9.24
CA GLN A 275 -7.90 2.84 -9.67
C GLN A 275 -8.76 4.07 -9.35
N GLN A 276 -9.49 4.55 -10.36
CA GLN A 276 -10.36 5.70 -10.24
C GLN A 276 -11.67 5.33 -9.55
N PRO A 277 -12.39 6.30 -8.96
CA PRO A 277 -13.67 6.05 -8.33
C PRO A 277 -14.65 5.34 -9.26
N ILE A 278 -15.46 4.45 -8.70
CA ILE A 278 -16.53 3.75 -9.42
C ILE A 278 -17.52 4.79 -9.91
N HIS A 279 -17.88 4.70 -11.19
CA HIS A 279 -18.65 5.74 -11.85
C HIS A 279 -20.05 5.90 -11.22
N PRO A 280 -20.53 7.13 -10.95
CA PRO A 280 -21.83 7.35 -10.29
C PRO A 280 -23.06 6.84 -11.07
N SER A 281 -22.93 6.44 -12.34
CA SER A 281 -24.01 5.75 -13.07
C SER A 281 -24.29 4.35 -12.53
N PHE A 282 -23.34 3.76 -11.84
CA PHE A 282 -23.47 2.44 -11.21
C PHE A 282 -24.04 2.50 -9.79
N LEU A 283 -24.22 3.71 -9.24
CA LEU A 283 -24.52 3.97 -7.82
C LEU A 283 -25.66 4.97 -7.70
N GLU A 284 -26.77 4.74 -8.40
CA GLU A 284 -27.87 5.69 -8.57
C GLU A 284 -28.67 6.02 -7.30
N HIS A 285 -28.77 5.06 -6.38
CA HIS A 285 -29.40 5.20 -5.09
C HIS A 285 -28.41 5.76 -4.07
N SER A 286 -27.20 5.21 -4.01
CA SER A 286 -26.18 5.59 -3.03
C SER A 286 -25.71 7.04 -3.23
N LYS A 287 -25.50 7.49 -4.48
CA LYS A 287 -25.05 8.88 -4.77
C LYS A 287 -26.00 9.97 -4.28
N ARG A 288 -27.25 9.63 -3.95
CA ARG A 288 -28.25 10.58 -3.43
C ARG A 288 -27.98 10.96 -1.97
N TYR A 289 -27.19 10.15 -1.27
CA TYR A 289 -26.79 10.40 0.11
C TYR A 289 -25.46 11.17 0.12
N GLY A 290 -25.44 12.35 0.73
CA GLY A 290 -24.20 13.11 0.94
C GLY A 290 -23.19 12.43 1.86
N THR A 291 -23.60 11.35 2.53
CA THR A 291 -22.80 10.46 3.35
C THR A 291 -22.15 9.32 2.56
N PHE A 292 -22.47 9.14 1.26
CA PHE A 292 -21.84 8.13 0.42
C PHE A 292 -20.86 8.76 -0.56
N GLN A 293 -19.70 8.11 -0.74
CA GLN A 293 -18.79 8.43 -1.83
C GLN A 293 -18.04 7.19 -2.34
N SER A 294 -17.76 7.16 -3.64
CA SER A 294 -16.73 6.28 -4.18
C SER A 294 -15.40 7.02 -4.24
N THR A 295 -14.33 6.35 -3.85
CA THR A 295 -12.98 6.91 -3.70
C THR A 295 -11.99 6.23 -4.65
N THR A 296 -10.75 6.68 -4.68
CA THR A 296 -9.68 6.04 -5.45
C THR A 296 -9.13 4.80 -4.71
N ASN A 297 -8.33 3.99 -5.41
CA ASN A 297 -7.37 3.08 -4.79
C ASN A 297 -5.98 3.40 -5.36
N PRO A 298 -5.01 3.87 -4.54
CA PRO A 298 -5.06 4.04 -3.08
C PRO A 298 -6.04 5.14 -2.61
N TYR A 299 -6.40 5.11 -1.32
CA TYR A 299 -7.27 6.10 -0.67
C TYR A 299 -6.57 6.75 0.53
N PHE A 300 -6.47 8.08 0.55
CA PHE A 300 -5.81 8.86 1.59
C PHE A 300 -6.70 9.97 2.13
N PHE A 301 -7.07 9.88 3.41
CA PHE A 301 -7.99 10.79 4.05
C PHE A 301 -7.60 11.06 5.50
N SER A 302 -8.26 12.03 6.14
CA SER A 302 -8.18 12.23 7.58
C SER A 302 -9.55 12.35 8.21
N VAL A 303 -9.67 11.90 9.46
CA VAL A 303 -10.85 12.07 10.31
C VAL A 303 -10.40 12.57 11.67
N ASP A 304 -10.92 13.73 12.11
CA ASP A 304 -10.51 14.43 13.32
C ASP A 304 -8.97 14.60 13.41
N GLY A 305 -8.34 14.88 12.26
CA GLY A 305 -6.89 15.02 12.12
C GLY A 305 -6.11 13.70 12.05
N VAL A 306 -6.75 12.55 12.28
CA VAL A 306 -6.10 11.24 12.16
C VAL A 306 -6.09 10.82 10.68
N ARG A 307 -4.90 10.79 10.09
CA ARG A 307 -4.63 10.38 8.71
C ARG A 307 -4.62 8.86 8.50
N PHE A 308 -5.34 8.41 7.48
CA PHE A 308 -5.48 7.03 7.05
C PHE A 308 -5.07 6.89 5.59
N LEU A 309 -4.25 5.88 5.27
CA LEU A 309 -3.86 5.53 3.91
C LEU A 309 -4.16 4.05 3.64
N GLY A 310 -5.10 3.81 2.72
CA GLY A 310 -5.59 2.48 2.40
C GLY A 310 -5.25 2.03 0.98
N THR A 311 -5.05 0.72 0.80
CA THR A 311 -5.10 0.07 -0.51
C THR A 311 -6.10 -1.09 -0.50
N SER A 312 -6.56 -1.49 -1.67
CA SER A 312 -7.49 -2.61 -1.84
C SER A 312 -6.81 -3.99 -1.86
N GLY A 313 -5.54 -4.09 -1.47
CA GLY A 313 -4.81 -5.36 -1.34
C GLY A 313 -3.82 -5.69 -2.46
N GLN A 314 -3.96 -5.10 -3.66
CA GLN A 314 -3.12 -5.49 -4.80
C GLN A 314 -1.63 -5.19 -4.60
N ALA A 315 -1.30 -4.09 -3.91
CA ALA A 315 0.09 -3.72 -3.62
C ALA A 315 0.77 -4.72 -2.68
N VAL A 316 0.09 -5.08 -1.58
CA VAL A 316 0.60 -6.06 -0.61
C VAL A 316 0.66 -7.45 -1.25
N LYS A 317 -0.37 -7.86 -1.98
CA LYS A 317 -0.38 -9.12 -2.73
C LYS A 317 0.80 -9.20 -3.70
N GLY A 318 1.08 -8.13 -4.44
CA GLY A 318 2.24 -8.06 -5.34
C GLY A 318 3.56 -8.32 -4.59
N ILE A 319 3.76 -7.72 -3.42
CA ILE A 319 4.96 -8.02 -2.61
C ILE A 319 5.00 -9.50 -2.20
N CYS A 320 3.88 -10.06 -1.75
CA CYS A 320 3.80 -11.47 -1.33
C CYS A 320 4.01 -12.46 -2.48
N ASP A 321 3.54 -12.17 -3.69
CA ASP A 321 3.70 -13.02 -4.86
C ASP A 321 5.20 -13.14 -5.27
N TYR A 322 6.01 -12.11 -5.01
CA TYR A 322 7.44 -12.02 -5.38
C TYR A 322 8.40 -12.12 -4.19
N SER A 323 7.90 -12.48 -2.99
CA SER A 323 8.70 -12.65 -1.78
C SER A 323 8.16 -13.79 -0.88
N THR A 324 8.80 -14.00 0.25
CA THR A 324 8.35 -14.92 1.31
C THR A 324 7.67 -14.19 2.47
N LEU A 325 7.39 -12.89 2.31
CA LEU A 325 6.80 -12.06 3.36
C LEU A 325 5.32 -12.43 3.59
N SER A 326 4.90 -12.35 4.85
CA SER A 326 3.48 -12.33 5.22
C SER A 326 2.82 -11.04 4.73
N GLU A 327 1.48 -11.01 4.64
CA GLU A 327 0.75 -9.79 4.26
C GLU A 327 1.05 -8.62 5.22
N LEU A 328 1.19 -8.92 6.51
CA LEU A 328 1.53 -7.92 7.52
C LEU A 328 2.95 -7.38 7.31
N ASP A 329 3.92 -8.25 7.02
CA ASP A 329 5.32 -7.82 6.81
C ASP A 329 5.50 -7.11 5.46
N ALA A 330 4.75 -7.52 4.44
CA ALA A 330 4.66 -6.81 3.17
C ALA A 330 4.06 -5.41 3.36
N LEU A 331 3.00 -5.27 4.17
CA LEU A 331 2.46 -3.95 4.51
C LEU A 331 3.47 -3.10 5.32
N LYS A 332 4.20 -3.69 6.28
CA LYS A 332 5.31 -2.99 6.96
C LYS A 332 6.41 -2.57 5.98
N LEU A 333 6.69 -3.36 4.95
CA LEU A 333 7.67 -3.02 3.92
C LEU A 333 7.22 -1.80 3.11
N THR A 334 5.93 -1.61 2.81
CA THR A 334 5.46 -0.37 2.17
C THR A 334 5.71 0.87 3.03
N VAL A 335 5.57 0.72 4.36
CA VAL A 335 5.86 1.80 5.32
C VAL A 335 7.35 2.11 5.37
N SER A 336 8.20 1.09 5.52
CA SER A 336 9.65 1.30 5.57
C SER A 336 10.19 1.84 4.24
N ALA A 337 9.62 1.41 3.11
CA ALA A 337 9.99 1.89 1.78
C ALA A 337 9.50 3.30 1.47
N ARG A 338 8.61 3.89 2.29
CA ARG A 338 7.86 5.13 1.96
C ARG A 338 7.20 5.07 0.57
N CYS A 339 6.75 3.89 0.15
CA CYS A 339 6.18 3.67 -1.17
C CYS A 339 4.97 2.73 -1.07
N ILE A 340 3.81 3.21 -1.51
CA ILE A 340 2.53 2.49 -1.40
C ILE A 340 2.54 1.20 -2.24
N ALA A 341 3.17 1.25 -3.41
CA ALA A 341 3.20 0.18 -4.40
C ALA A 341 4.64 0.02 -4.94
N PRO A 342 5.57 -0.55 -4.16
CA PRO A 342 6.99 -0.60 -4.54
C PRO A 342 7.21 -1.38 -5.83
N THR A 343 6.42 -2.43 -6.05
CA THR A 343 6.50 -3.32 -7.22
C THR A 343 5.89 -2.74 -8.50
N ALA A 344 5.25 -1.56 -8.44
CA ALA A 344 4.79 -0.83 -9.62
C ALA A 344 5.94 0.00 -10.23
N PRO A 345 6.04 0.09 -11.57
CA PRO A 345 5.15 -0.48 -12.59
C PRO A 345 5.46 -1.94 -12.99
N ASP A 346 6.56 -2.51 -12.48
CA ASP A 346 7.19 -3.69 -13.05
C ASP A 346 6.32 -4.96 -12.97
N THR A 347 5.82 -5.28 -11.78
CA THR A 347 4.93 -6.46 -11.59
C THR A 347 3.51 -6.09 -11.22
N LEU A 348 3.30 -4.88 -10.70
CA LEU A 348 1.97 -4.32 -10.47
C LEU A 348 1.69 -3.22 -11.48
N GLY A 349 0.69 -3.45 -12.34
CA GLY A 349 0.29 -2.50 -13.38
C GLY A 349 -0.15 -1.15 -12.81
N CYS A 350 0.43 -0.07 -13.33
CA CYS A 350 0.02 1.29 -13.01
C CYS A 350 -0.06 2.17 -14.26
N HIS A 351 -0.74 3.30 -14.14
CA HIS A 351 -0.80 4.30 -15.19
C HIS A 351 0.57 5.00 -15.34
N PRO A 352 1.09 5.26 -16.55
CA PRO A 352 2.39 5.93 -16.73
C PRO A 352 2.48 7.33 -16.09
N GLU A 353 1.36 8.05 -16.05
CA GLU A 353 1.23 9.34 -15.37
C GLU A 353 0.91 9.22 -13.87
N ALA A 354 0.89 8.01 -13.29
CA ALA A 354 0.57 7.85 -11.87
C ALA A 354 1.65 8.49 -11.00
N ARG A 355 1.28 9.55 -10.29
CA ARG A 355 2.13 10.20 -9.28
C ARG A 355 1.57 9.96 -7.88
N GLY A 356 2.38 10.24 -6.86
CA GLY A 356 1.92 10.24 -5.48
C GLY A 356 1.95 8.89 -4.75
N PHE A 357 2.57 7.86 -5.31
CA PHE A 357 2.81 6.60 -4.58
C PHE A 357 3.88 6.71 -3.49
N ASN A 358 4.72 7.74 -3.53
CA ASN A 358 5.80 7.95 -2.58
C ASN A 358 5.35 8.88 -1.44
N LEU A 359 5.76 8.56 -0.21
CA LEU A 359 5.44 9.27 1.02
C LEU A 359 6.65 10.10 1.47
N THR A 360 6.96 11.17 0.74
CA THR A 360 8.16 11.99 0.96
C THR A 360 8.03 12.90 2.19
N GLU A 361 6.84 13.46 2.42
CA GLU A 361 6.61 14.45 3.46
C GLU A 361 6.29 13.80 4.82
N ASP A 362 7.15 14.04 5.81
CA ASP A 362 6.93 13.57 7.20
C ASP A 362 5.64 14.14 7.80
N THR A 363 5.32 15.39 7.45
CA THR A 363 4.11 16.10 7.88
C THR A 363 2.84 15.58 7.24
N GLU A 364 2.92 14.71 6.23
CA GLU A 364 1.77 14.03 5.64
C GLU A 364 1.73 12.55 6.01
N PHE A 365 2.76 11.99 6.65
CA PHE A 365 2.85 10.56 6.88
C PHE A 365 1.63 9.97 7.62
N PRO A 366 1.02 8.88 7.12
CA PRO A 366 -0.22 8.34 7.68
C PRO A 366 -0.03 7.80 9.11
N HIS A 367 -1.03 8.02 9.95
CA HIS A 367 -1.10 7.39 11.29
C HIS A 367 -1.53 5.93 11.19
N VAL A 368 -2.38 5.62 10.21
CA VAL A 368 -2.87 4.26 9.95
C VAL A 368 -2.68 3.95 8.48
N LEU A 369 -1.99 2.85 8.18
CA LEU A 369 -1.99 2.25 6.86
C LEU A 369 -2.77 0.95 6.90
N PHE A 370 -3.62 0.72 5.90
CA PHE A 370 -4.36 -0.53 5.81
C PHE A 370 -4.34 -1.13 4.41
N SER A 371 -4.47 -2.45 4.37
CA SER A 371 -4.60 -3.23 3.15
C SER A 371 -5.88 -4.06 3.24
N GLY A 372 -6.78 -3.89 2.28
CA GLY A 372 -7.97 -4.72 2.14
C GLY A 372 -7.67 -6.10 1.54
N ASN A 373 -8.68 -6.96 1.54
CA ASN A 373 -8.68 -8.29 0.94
C ASN A 373 -7.56 -9.20 1.44
N ALA A 374 -7.14 -9.05 2.69
CA ALA A 374 -6.16 -9.94 3.31
C ALA A 374 -6.76 -11.33 3.56
N HIS A 375 -5.92 -12.36 3.58
CA HIS A 375 -6.35 -13.71 3.93
C HIS A 375 -6.79 -13.78 5.40
N GLU A 376 -6.12 -13.06 6.29
CA GLU A 376 -6.45 -13.00 7.71
C GLU A 376 -6.28 -11.61 8.31
N PHE A 377 -6.97 -11.38 9.43
CA PHE A 377 -6.78 -10.16 10.20
C PHE A 377 -5.40 -10.17 10.88
N ALA A 378 -4.63 -9.12 10.63
CA ALA A 378 -3.37 -8.87 11.30
C ALA A 378 -3.18 -7.37 11.55
N TYR A 379 -2.58 -7.00 12.67
CA TYR A 379 -2.28 -5.60 12.95
C TYR A 379 -0.97 -5.46 13.73
N ALA A 380 -0.27 -4.35 13.52
CA ALA A 380 0.93 -4.01 14.27
C ALA A 380 1.10 -2.50 14.40
N ARG A 381 1.88 -2.06 15.40
CA ARG A 381 2.44 -0.71 15.46
C ARG A 381 3.91 -0.77 15.08
N ILE A 382 4.35 0.14 14.21
CA ILE A 382 5.73 0.18 13.75
C ILE A 382 6.54 1.02 14.74
N THR A 383 7.06 0.35 15.77
CA THR A 383 7.74 0.99 16.90
C THR A 383 8.89 1.90 16.48
N ALA A 384 8.75 3.19 16.80
CA ALA A 384 9.81 4.03 17.31
C ALA A 384 9.27 4.59 18.64
N SER A 385 10.11 4.79 19.65
CA SER A 385 9.73 5.31 20.97
C SER A 385 8.81 6.56 20.87
N GLY A 386 7.49 6.38 20.96
CA GLY A 386 6.47 7.42 20.74
C GLY A 386 5.24 6.92 19.96
N PRO A 387 4.34 7.82 19.51
CA PRO A 387 3.25 7.45 18.64
C PRO A 387 3.79 7.10 17.25
N ALA A 388 3.42 5.92 16.80
CA ALA A 388 3.94 5.23 15.62
C ALA A 388 2.81 4.94 14.62
N PRO A 389 3.12 4.81 13.32
CA PRO A 389 2.16 4.29 12.36
C PRO A 389 1.60 2.93 12.80
N CYS A 390 0.30 2.76 12.67
CA CYS A 390 -0.37 1.47 12.77
C CYS A 390 -0.56 0.89 11.38
N VAL A 391 -0.27 -0.40 11.21
CA VAL A 391 -0.54 -1.16 9.99
C VAL A 391 -1.61 -2.20 10.24
N ILE A 392 -2.57 -2.34 9.31
CA ILE A 392 -3.74 -3.20 9.47
C ILE A 392 -3.99 -3.98 8.16
N CYS A 393 -3.96 -5.30 8.24
CA CYS A 393 -4.48 -6.20 7.22
C CYS A 393 -5.97 -6.44 7.52
N VAL A 394 -6.85 -5.90 6.67
CA VAL A 394 -8.30 -6.06 6.78
C VAL A 394 -8.67 -7.33 6.01
N PRO A 395 -9.24 -8.35 6.67
CA PRO A 395 -9.53 -9.61 6.01
C PRO A 395 -10.64 -9.47 4.97
N SER A 396 -10.63 -10.36 3.98
CA SER A 396 -11.76 -10.52 3.06
C SER A 396 -13.00 -10.97 3.82
N PHE A 397 -14.09 -10.20 3.70
CA PHE A 397 -15.35 -10.49 4.37
C PHE A 397 -15.99 -11.78 3.88
N SER A 398 -15.83 -12.11 2.59
CA SER A 398 -16.34 -13.35 2.01
C SER A 398 -15.71 -14.60 2.63
N GLU A 399 -14.47 -14.50 3.11
CA GLU A 399 -13.74 -15.61 3.76
C GLU A 399 -13.87 -15.56 5.29
N GLN A 400 -13.75 -14.36 5.87
CA GLN A 400 -13.83 -14.12 7.31
C GLN A 400 -14.78 -12.95 7.61
N PRO A 401 -16.10 -13.21 7.71
CA PRO A 401 -17.09 -12.17 7.91
C PRO A 401 -16.85 -11.36 9.18
N SER A 402 -16.33 -10.14 9.01
CA SER A 402 -15.86 -9.34 10.13
C SER A 402 -15.77 -7.85 9.80
N ILE A 403 -15.75 -7.04 10.85
CA ILE A 403 -15.57 -5.59 10.79
C ILE A 403 -14.42 -5.20 11.70
N VAL A 404 -13.49 -4.40 11.18
CA VAL A 404 -12.32 -3.92 11.92
C VAL A 404 -12.60 -2.50 12.39
N LEU A 405 -12.62 -2.28 13.71
CA LEU A 405 -12.79 -0.95 14.29
C LEU A 405 -11.45 -0.37 14.71
N VAL A 406 -11.15 0.84 14.24
CA VAL A 406 -9.94 1.59 14.57
C VAL A 406 -10.32 2.79 15.42
N SER A 407 -9.80 2.83 16.65
CA SER A 407 -9.99 3.96 17.57
C SER A 407 -9.25 5.20 17.07
N LEU A 408 -9.96 6.33 16.94
CA LEU A 408 -9.33 7.60 16.57
C LEU A 408 -8.43 8.16 17.69
N SER A 409 -8.71 7.83 18.96
CA SER A 409 -7.94 8.36 20.10
C SER A 409 -6.64 7.61 20.35
N THR A 410 -6.67 6.29 20.16
CA THR A 410 -5.55 5.42 20.56
C THR A 410 -4.88 4.73 19.38
N LEU A 411 -5.54 4.62 18.23
CA LEU A 411 -5.23 3.69 17.14
C LEU A 411 -5.33 2.20 17.54
N GLU A 412 -5.93 1.88 18.70
CA GLU A 412 -6.26 0.48 18.99
C GLU A 412 -7.23 -0.05 17.95
N THR A 413 -6.92 -1.25 17.47
CA THR A 413 -7.69 -1.92 16.43
C THR A 413 -8.34 -3.15 17.02
N ARG A 414 -9.64 -3.34 16.75
CA ARG A 414 -10.44 -4.47 17.24
C ARG A 414 -11.18 -5.14 16.10
N LEU A 415 -11.10 -6.46 16.02
CA LEU A 415 -11.88 -7.26 15.09
C LEU A 415 -13.20 -7.68 15.75
N ILE A 416 -14.31 -7.49 15.04
CA ILE A 416 -15.63 -8.01 15.43
C ILE A 416 -16.04 -9.00 14.36
N ARG A 417 -16.29 -10.25 14.75
CA ARG A 417 -16.79 -11.29 13.83
C ARG A 417 -18.30 -11.26 13.74
N LEU A 418 -18.82 -11.56 12.56
CA LEU A 418 -20.24 -11.53 12.22
C LEU A 418 -20.68 -12.94 11.80
N GLU A 419 -20.84 -13.80 12.80
CA GLU A 419 -21.21 -15.22 12.69
C GLU A 419 -22.63 -15.48 13.21
#